data_AF-A0A835R919-F1
#
_entry.id   AF-A0A835R919-F1
#
_cell.length_a   1.000
_cell.length_b   1.000
_cell.length_c   1.000
_cell.angle_alpha   90.00
_cell.angle_beta   90.00
_cell.angle_gamma   90.00
#
_symmetry.space_group_name_H-M   'P 1'
#
loop_
_entity.id
_entity.type
_entity.pdbx_description
1 polymer ?
#
loop_
_entity_poly.entity_id
_entity_poly.type
_entity_poly.pdbx_seq_one_letter_code
_entity_poly.pdbx_strand_id
1 'polypeptide(L)'
;MMKRPPTGGGEAFITKTMWRNIIGQSIYQLVVLGVLMFDGKNLLDLSGSNASIILNTFIFNTFVFCQLFNEINSREMEKINIFRGIFSSWIFSAVLISTVAFQIIIVEFLGAFASTVPLSWQLWLLSILIGSVSLIIAILLKCMPVESRNLSTPNQTGYHLIPSGPEEV
;
A
#
# COMPACT_ATOMS: atom_id res chain seq x y z
N MET A 1 10.54 -19.77 9.32
CA MET A 1 11.48 -19.13 8.37
C MET A 1 12.61 -20.06 7.89
N MET A 2 12.46 -21.39 7.98
CA MET A 2 13.51 -22.36 7.60
C MET A 2 13.32 -23.02 6.21
N LYS A 3 12.40 -22.53 5.37
CA LYS A 3 12.12 -23.10 4.04
C LYS A 3 12.61 -22.25 2.86
N ARG A 4 13.28 -21.12 3.13
CA ARG A 4 13.84 -20.28 2.07
C ARG A 4 15.35 -20.46 2.02
N PRO A 5 15.94 -20.67 0.83
CA PRO A 5 17.39 -20.68 0.69
C PRO A 5 17.96 -19.32 1.17
N PRO A 6 19.20 -19.30 1.66
CA PRO A 6 19.84 -18.07 2.10
C PRO A 6 19.90 -17.08 0.93
N THR A 7 19.44 -15.85 1.17
CA THR A 7 19.55 -14.74 0.21
C THR A 7 21.03 -14.49 -0.09
N GLY A 8 21.42 -14.58 -1.36
CA GLY A 8 22.80 -14.33 -1.77
C GLY A 8 23.19 -12.86 -1.55
N GLY A 9 24.42 -12.60 -1.11
CA GLY A 9 24.92 -11.25 -0.77
C GLY A 9 24.95 -10.21 -1.90
N GLY A 10 24.35 -10.49 -3.05
CA GLY A 10 24.20 -9.59 -4.20
C GLY A 10 22.76 -9.46 -4.72
N GLU A 11 21.76 -9.95 -4.01
CA GLU A 11 20.36 -9.77 -4.40
C GLU A 11 19.91 -8.32 -4.17
N ALA A 12 19.21 -7.73 -5.15
CA ALA A 12 18.71 -6.37 -5.06
C ALA A 12 17.74 -6.23 -3.87
N PHE A 13 17.96 -5.21 -3.01
CA PHE A 13 17.11 -4.93 -1.84
C PHE A 13 15.64 -4.75 -2.21
N ILE A 14 15.36 -4.22 -3.42
CA ILE A 14 14.02 -4.13 -3.99
C ILE A 14 13.84 -5.24 -5.02
N THR A 15 13.10 -6.29 -4.65
CA THR A 15 12.75 -7.38 -5.56
C THR A 15 11.86 -6.88 -6.70
N LYS A 16 11.92 -7.52 -7.87
CA LYS A 16 11.03 -7.22 -9.01
C LYS A 16 9.54 -7.27 -8.62
N THR A 17 9.18 -8.18 -7.70
CA THR A 17 7.84 -8.28 -7.11
C THR A 17 7.43 -7.01 -6.35
N MET A 18 8.36 -6.41 -5.60
CA MET A 18 8.12 -5.14 -4.89
C MET A 18 7.97 -3.99 -5.87
N TRP A 19 8.83 -3.92 -6.90
CA TRP A 19 8.75 -2.92 -7.96
C TRP A 19 7.40 -2.94 -8.69
N ARG A 20 6.89 -4.12 -9.05
CA ARG A 20 5.55 -4.27 -9.63
C ARG A 20 4.45 -3.70 -8.71
N ASN A 21 4.50 -4.01 -7.42
CA ASN A 21 3.49 -3.55 -6.47
C ASN A 21 3.56 -2.03 -6.27
N ILE A 22 4.76 -1.46 -6.16
CA ILE A 22 5.00 -0.02 -6.04
C ILE A 22 4.48 0.70 -7.28
N ILE A 23 4.91 0.29 -8.48
CA ILE A 23 4.49 0.94 -9.73
C ILE A 23 2.97 0.85 -9.89
N GLY A 24 2.38 -0.34 -9.69
CA GLY A 24 0.95 -0.53 -9.90
C GLY A 24 0.09 0.28 -8.92
N GLN A 25 0.47 0.34 -7.64
CA GLN A 25 -0.22 1.18 -6.66
C GLN A 25 -0.02 2.68 -6.93
N SER A 26 1.18 3.11 -7.31
CA SER A 26 1.42 4.52 -7.66
C SER A 26 0.62 4.95 -8.89
N ILE A 27 0.55 4.11 -9.95
CA ILE A 27 -0.28 4.40 -11.13
C ILE A 27 -1.74 4.50 -10.75
N TYR A 28 -2.25 3.53 -9.97
CA TYR A 28 -3.64 3.56 -9.49
C TYR A 28 -3.94 4.87 -8.76
N GLN A 29 -3.08 5.26 -7.83
CA GLN A 29 -3.29 6.45 -7.02
C GLN A 29 -3.20 7.73 -7.85
N LEU A 30 -2.27 7.81 -8.81
CA LEU A 30 -2.19 8.94 -9.75
C LEU A 30 -3.44 9.05 -10.62
N VAL A 31 -3.97 7.94 -11.13
CA VAL A 31 -5.18 7.94 -11.95
C VAL A 31 -6.39 8.36 -11.12
N VAL A 32 -6.60 7.78 -9.95
CA VAL A 32 -7.74 8.10 -9.08
C VAL A 32 -7.70 9.55 -8.63
N LEU A 33 -6.57 10.03 -8.09
CA LEU A 33 -6.47 11.42 -7.67
C LEU A 33 -6.54 12.38 -8.86
N GLY A 34 -5.94 12.03 -9.99
CA GLY A 34 -6.02 12.81 -11.22
C GLY A 34 -7.46 12.97 -11.70
N VAL A 35 -8.23 11.88 -11.78
CA VAL A 35 -9.65 11.92 -12.15
C VAL A 35 -10.45 12.78 -11.15
N LEU A 36 -10.21 12.64 -9.85
CA LEU A 36 -10.89 13.48 -8.85
C LEU A 36 -10.49 14.95 -8.96
N MET A 37 -9.23 15.27 -9.29
CA MET A 37 -8.78 16.65 -9.48
C MET A 37 -9.37 17.30 -10.72
N PHE A 38 -9.47 16.57 -11.84
CA PHE A 38 -9.96 17.10 -13.11
C PHE A 38 -11.48 17.09 -13.20
N ASP A 39 -12.13 16.00 -12.79
CA ASP A 39 -13.57 15.76 -13.02
C ASP A 39 -14.37 15.56 -11.72
N GLY A 40 -13.74 15.67 -10.56
CA GLY A 40 -14.40 15.42 -9.27
C GLY A 40 -15.58 16.35 -8.98
N LYS A 41 -15.61 17.57 -9.56
CA LYS A 41 -16.77 18.47 -9.41
C LYS A 41 -18.02 17.93 -10.10
N ASN A 42 -17.87 17.38 -11.31
CA ASN A 42 -18.98 16.80 -12.06
C ASN A 42 -19.35 15.42 -11.49
N LEU A 43 -18.35 14.62 -11.11
CA LEU A 43 -18.57 13.27 -10.56
C LEU A 43 -19.34 13.29 -9.23
N LEU A 44 -19.11 14.31 -8.41
CA LEU A 44 -19.76 14.49 -7.10
C LEU A 44 -20.95 15.45 -7.14
N ASP A 45 -21.33 15.93 -8.33
CA ASP A 45 -22.41 16.91 -8.56
C ASP A 45 -22.32 18.15 -7.63
N LEU A 46 -21.08 18.62 -7.41
CA LEU A 46 -20.83 19.73 -6.48
C LEU A 46 -21.08 21.07 -7.15
N SER A 47 -22.23 21.68 -6.85
CA SER A 47 -22.60 23.01 -7.32
C SER A 47 -22.43 24.06 -6.21
N GLY A 48 -21.66 25.13 -6.48
CA GLY A 48 -21.56 26.32 -5.61
C GLY A 48 -20.15 26.78 -5.26
N SER A 49 -20.05 27.90 -4.52
CA SER A 49 -18.77 28.52 -4.11
C SER A 49 -17.89 27.59 -3.27
N ASN A 50 -18.51 26.72 -2.47
CA ASN A 50 -17.81 25.77 -1.59
C ASN A 50 -17.43 24.44 -2.29
N ALA A 51 -17.77 24.26 -3.57
CA ALA A 51 -17.48 23.01 -4.29
C ALA A 51 -15.98 22.70 -4.31
N SER A 52 -15.13 23.71 -4.49
CA SER A 52 -13.67 23.52 -4.56
C SER A 52 -13.08 23.07 -3.21
N ILE A 53 -13.55 23.61 -2.08
CA ILE A 53 -13.02 23.23 -0.76
C ILE A 53 -13.52 21.85 -0.32
N ILE A 54 -14.77 21.50 -0.65
CA ILE A 54 -15.31 20.15 -0.43
C ILE A 54 -14.53 19.14 -1.26
N LEU A 55 -14.30 19.44 -2.55
CA LEU A 55 -13.54 18.56 -3.43
C LEU A 55 -12.10 18.36 -2.95
N ASN A 56 -11.40 19.43 -2.57
CA ASN A 56 -10.04 19.32 -2.06
C ASN A 56 -9.98 18.47 -0.78
N THR A 57 -10.95 18.65 0.11
CA THR A 57 -11.04 17.83 1.32
C THR A 57 -11.33 16.37 0.99
N PHE A 58 -12.21 16.11 0.02
CA PHE A 58 -12.53 14.77 -0.44
C PHE A 58 -11.34 14.08 -1.12
N ILE A 59 -10.57 14.81 -1.93
CA ILE A 59 -9.33 14.33 -2.54
C ILE A 59 -8.32 13.96 -1.46
N PHE A 60 -8.12 14.84 -0.46
CA PHE A 60 -7.25 14.56 0.68
C PHE A 60 -7.71 13.34 1.47
N ASN A 61 -9.01 13.24 1.77
CA ASN A 61 -9.57 12.11 2.50
C ASN A 61 -9.37 10.79 1.74
N THR A 62 -9.66 10.79 0.44
CA THR A 62 -9.46 9.64 -0.44
C THR A 62 -7.98 9.25 -0.52
N PHE A 63 -7.07 10.23 -0.61
CA PHE A 63 -5.63 9.97 -0.57
C PHE A 63 -5.20 9.26 0.70
N VAL A 64 -5.65 9.70 1.88
CA VAL A 64 -5.30 9.07 3.15
C VAL A 64 -5.86 7.65 3.23
N PHE A 65 -7.10 7.41 2.77
CA PHE A 65 -7.63 6.05 2.71
C PHE A 65 -6.83 5.16 1.76
N CYS A 66 -6.45 5.64 0.57
CA CYS A 66 -5.54 4.92 -0.31
C CYS A 66 -4.22 4.56 0.40
N GLN A 67 -3.64 5.47 1.19
CA GLN A 67 -2.43 5.16 1.96
C GLN A 67 -2.67 4.09 3.03
N LEU A 68 -3.78 4.19 3.76
CA LEU A 68 -4.15 3.20 4.78
C LEU A 68 -4.32 1.80 4.19
N PHE A 69 -4.97 1.68 3.03
CA PHE A 69 -5.11 0.41 2.34
C PHE A 69 -3.81 -0.08 1.71
N ASN A 70 -2.97 0.82 1.19
CA ASN A 70 -1.66 0.47 0.68
C ASN A 70 -0.71 -0.03 1.80
N GLU A 71 -0.82 0.54 3.00
CA GLU A 71 -0.11 0.06 4.19
C GLU A 71 -0.51 -1.38 4.54
N ILE A 72 -1.82 -1.65 4.53
CA ILE A 72 -2.36 -3.01 4.71
C ILE A 72 -1.81 -3.96 3.65
N ASN A 73 -1.83 -3.57 2.38
CA ASN A 73 -1.30 -4.39 1.29
C ASN A 73 0.22 -4.65 1.39
N SER A 74 0.98 -3.65 1.80
CA SER A 74 2.45 -3.71 1.85
C SER A 74 2.98 -4.60 2.98
N ARG A 75 2.16 -4.88 4.00
CA ARG A 75 2.52 -5.75 5.11
C ARG A 75 2.84 -7.20 4.69
N GLU A 76 2.11 -7.73 3.72
CA GLU A 76 2.31 -9.09 3.20
C GLU A 76 2.30 -9.02 1.66
N MET A 77 3.47 -8.76 1.08
CA MET A 77 3.63 -8.55 -0.36
C MET A 77 3.46 -9.84 -1.18
N GLU A 78 3.75 -11.01 -0.60
CA GLU A 78 3.77 -12.30 -1.32
C GLU A 78 2.52 -13.15 -1.09
N LYS A 79 1.79 -12.95 0.02
CA LYS A 79 0.57 -13.72 0.32
C LYS A 79 -0.68 -12.95 -0.07
N ILE A 80 -1.67 -13.69 -0.58
CA ILE A 80 -2.99 -13.15 -0.95
C ILE A 80 -3.84 -12.87 0.31
N ASN A 81 -3.58 -13.54 1.44
CA ASN A 81 -4.33 -13.33 2.69
C ASN A 81 -3.79 -12.13 3.49
N ILE A 82 -4.08 -10.92 3.01
CA ILE A 82 -3.64 -9.65 3.60
C ILE A 82 -4.25 -9.43 5.01
N PHE A 83 -5.46 -9.96 5.23
CA PHE A 83 -6.18 -9.85 6.50
C PHE A 83 -5.68 -10.81 7.58
N ARG A 84 -4.95 -11.87 7.21
CA ARG A 84 -4.54 -12.89 8.18
C ARG A 84 -3.42 -12.36 9.05
N GLY A 85 -3.74 -12.10 10.32
CA GLY A 85 -2.79 -11.66 11.33
C GLY A 85 -2.70 -10.15 11.50
N ILE A 86 -3.58 -9.33 10.90
CA ILE A 86 -3.63 -7.86 11.18
C ILE A 86 -3.73 -7.61 12.68
N PHE A 87 -4.62 -8.32 13.36
CA PHE A 87 -4.80 -8.23 14.81
C PHE A 87 -3.72 -8.96 15.63
N SER A 88 -2.80 -9.68 14.99
CA SER A 88 -1.71 -10.38 15.69
C SER A 88 -0.51 -9.47 15.99
N SER A 89 -0.38 -8.34 15.27
CA SER A 89 0.68 -7.36 15.52
C SER A 89 0.05 -6.12 16.16
N TRP A 90 0.28 -5.96 17.46
CA TRP A 90 -0.25 -4.82 18.22
C TRP A 90 0.21 -3.48 17.64
N ILE A 91 1.49 -3.38 17.24
CA ILE A 91 2.07 -2.15 16.67
C ILE A 91 1.39 -1.80 15.34
N PHE A 92 1.21 -2.77 14.45
CA PHE A 92 0.55 -2.54 13.16
C PHE A 92 -0.90 -2.09 13.35
N SER A 93 -1.64 -2.75 14.25
CA SER A 93 -3.01 -2.35 14.57
C SER A 93 -3.05 -0.95 15.21
N ALA A 94 -2.09 -0.60 16.06
CA ALA A 94 -2.01 0.71 16.69
C ALA A 94 -1.77 1.82 15.66
N VAL A 95 -0.88 1.61 14.68
CA VAL A 95 -0.64 2.58 13.59
C VAL A 95 -1.91 2.77 12.75
N LEU A 96 -2.58 1.70 12.33
CA LEU A 96 -3.83 1.82 11.56
C LEU A 96 -4.93 2.57 12.32
N ILE A 97 -5.16 2.23 13.60
CA ILE A 97 -6.17 2.90 14.42
C ILE A 97 -5.81 4.38 14.62
N SER A 98 -4.54 4.67 14.88
CA SER A 98 -4.01 6.02 15.02
C SER A 98 -4.26 6.84 13.74
N THR A 99 -3.94 6.29 12.57
CA THR A 99 -4.16 6.96 11.27
C THR A 99 -5.63 7.28 11.05
N VAL A 100 -6.56 6.35 11.33
CA VAL A 100 -8.01 6.62 11.20
C VAL A 100 -8.47 7.68 12.21
N ALA A 101 -8.00 7.63 13.45
CA ALA A 101 -8.36 8.59 14.48
C ALA A 101 -7.88 10.01 14.11
N PHE A 102 -6.62 10.15 13.70
CA PHE A 102 -6.08 11.41 13.21
C PHE A 102 -6.83 11.90 11.96
N GLN A 103 -7.23 11.00 11.07
CA GLN A 103 -7.99 11.38 9.89
C GLN A 103 -9.35 12.00 10.24
N ILE A 104 -10.08 11.41 11.19
CA ILE A 104 -11.33 11.97 11.71
C ILE A 104 -11.08 13.35 12.33
N ILE A 105 -10.04 13.48 13.15
CA ILE A 105 -9.67 14.76 13.79
C ILE A 105 -9.35 15.83 12.73
N ILE A 106 -8.58 15.47 11.70
CA ILE A 106 -8.15 16.41 10.65
C ILE A 106 -9.34 16.91 9.83
N VAL A 107 -10.24 16.01 9.43
CA VAL A 107 -11.37 16.34 8.56
C VAL A 107 -12.48 17.08 9.30
N GLU A 108 -12.78 16.69 10.55
CA GLU A 108 -13.90 17.24 11.30
C GLU A 108 -13.53 18.49 12.13
N PHE A 109 -12.32 18.54 12.69
CA PHE A 109 -11.95 19.55 13.70
C PHE A 109 -10.83 20.51 13.28
N LEU A 110 -10.01 20.15 12.28
CA LEU A 110 -8.84 20.94 11.86
C LEU A 110 -9.06 21.75 10.56
N GLY A 111 -10.32 22.04 10.22
CA GLY A 111 -10.70 22.74 9.00
C GLY A 111 -9.95 24.04 8.74
N ALA A 112 -9.72 24.85 9.78
CA ALA A 112 -9.01 26.11 9.67
C ALA A 112 -7.50 25.96 9.38
N PHE A 113 -6.87 24.88 9.84
CA PHE A 113 -5.43 24.63 9.63
C PHE A 113 -5.16 23.87 8.33
N ALA A 114 -6.01 22.90 8.02
CA ALA A 114 -5.85 22.04 6.84
C ALA A 114 -6.61 22.55 5.61
N SER A 115 -7.32 23.67 5.72
CA SER A 115 -8.27 24.16 4.68
C SER A 115 -9.28 23.09 4.29
N THR A 116 -9.72 22.29 5.28
CA THR A 116 -10.68 21.21 5.11
C THR A 116 -12.06 21.64 5.59
N VAL A 117 -13.10 21.00 5.06
CA VAL A 117 -14.48 21.15 5.56
C VAL A 117 -15.02 19.80 6.02
N PRO A 118 -15.89 19.76 7.05
CA PRO A 118 -16.53 18.52 7.48
C PRO A 118 -17.22 17.84 6.29
N LEU A 119 -16.89 16.58 6.06
CA LEU A 119 -17.46 15.82 4.96
C LEU A 119 -18.81 15.22 5.36
N SER A 120 -19.73 15.14 4.40
CA SER A 120 -20.93 14.33 4.61
C SER A 120 -20.55 12.86 4.77
N TRP A 121 -21.35 12.11 5.53
CA TRP A 121 -21.17 10.67 5.69
C TRP A 121 -21.12 9.91 4.35
N GLN A 122 -21.85 10.40 3.33
CA GLN A 122 -21.84 9.83 1.98
C GLN A 122 -20.47 10.00 1.30
N LEU A 123 -19.85 11.18 1.39
CA LEU A 123 -18.51 11.43 0.85
C LEU A 123 -17.45 10.65 1.63
N TRP A 124 -17.62 10.51 2.95
CA TRP A 124 -16.80 9.62 3.77
C TRP A 124 -16.85 8.17 3.26
N LEU A 125 -18.04 7.59 3.13
CA LEU A 125 -18.21 6.24 2.60
C LEU A 125 -17.65 6.09 1.19
N LEU A 126 -17.88 7.06 0.31
CA LEU A 126 -17.37 7.04 -1.06
C LEU A 126 -15.84 7.06 -1.10
N SER A 127 -15.19 7.90 -0.27
CA SER A 127 -13.73 7.94 -0.18
C SER A 127 -13.13 6.64 0.35
N ILE A 128 -13.79 5.99 1.32
CA ILE A 128 -13.38 4.67 1.82
C ILE A 128 -13.56 3.61 0.72
N LEU A 129 -14.68 3.66 -0.01
CA LEU A 129 -14.94 2.73 -1.12
C LEU A 129 -13.88 2.85 -2.21
N ILE A 130 -13.57 4.08 -2.66
CA ILE A 130 -12.51 4.35 -3.63
C ILE A 130 -11.16 3.89 -3.07
N GLY A 131 -10.86 4.18 -1.81
CA GLY A 131 -9.65 3.67 -1.15
C GLY A 131 -9.58 2.14 -1.20
N SER A 132 -10.68 1.45 -0.91
CA SER A 132 -10.71 -0.02 -0.82
C SER A 132 -10.46 -0.71 -2.17
N VAL A 133 -10.77 -0.05 -3.29
CA VAL A 133 -10.45 -0.55 -4.64
C VAL A 133 -8.93 -0.72 -4.82
N SER A 134 -8.09 0.05 -4.11
CA SER A 134 -6.64 -0.15 -4.11
C SER A 134 -6.23 -1.55 -3.64
N LEU A 135 -6.98 -2.17 -2.72
CA LEU A 135 -6.76 -3.56 -2.29
C LEU A 135 -7.09 -4.55 -3.40
N ILE A 136 -8.16 -4.30 -4.16
CA ILE A 136 -8.54 -5.15 -5.30
C ILE A 136 -7.45 -5.08 -6.37
N ILE A 137 -7.00 -3.87 -6.70
CA ILE A 137 -5.88 -3.65 -7.62
C ILE A 137 -4.62 -4.34 -7.12
N ALA A 138 -4.34 -4.31 -5.82
CA ALA A 138 -3.21 -5.03 -5.26
C ALA A 138 -3.30 -6.55 -5.45
N ILE A 139 -4.48 -7.13 -5.24
CA ILE A 139 -4.72 -8.57 -5.47
C ILE A 139 -4.50 -8.90 -6.94
N LEU A 140 -5.03 -8.07 -7.86
CA LEU A 140 -4.83 -8.24 -9.30
C LEU A 140 -3.35 -8.16 -9.70
N LEU A 141 -2.60 -7.20 -9.16
CA LEU A 141 -1.16 -7.08 -9.39
C LEU A 141 -0.40 -8.29 -8.86
N LYS A 142 -0.82 -8.85 -7.72
CA LYS A 142 -0.22 -10.07 -7.15
C LYS A 142 -0.48 -11.30 -8.03
N CYS A 143 -1.59 -11.36 -8.74
CA CYS A 143 -1.92 -12.45 -9.67
C CYS A 143 -1.04 -12.45 -10.93
N MET A 144 -0.47 -11.32 -11.34
CA MET A 144 0.41 -11.25 -12.51
C MET A 144 1.81 -11.80 -12.18
N PRO A 145 2.22 -12.99 -12.66
CA PRO A 145 3.54 -13.52 -12.34
C PRO A 145 4.63 -12.62 -12.96
N VAL A 146 5.58 -12.19 -12.12
CA VAL A 146 6.77 -11.48 -12.60
C VAL A 146 7.82 -12.54 -12.88
N GLU A 147 8.25 -12.62 -14.14
CA GLU A 147 9.37 -13.46 -14.54
C GLU A 147 10.62 -12.97 -13.79
N SER A 148 10.95 -13.67 -12.71
CA SER A 148 12.27 -13.61 -12.10
C SER A 148 13.22 -14.22 -13.11
N ARG A 149 13.69 -13.41 -14.07
CA ARG A 149 14.87 -13.76 -14.87
C ARG A 149 15.94 -14.13 -13.86
N ASN A 150 16.14 -15.43 -13.65
CA ASN A 150 17.27 -15.97 -12.96
C ASN A 150 18.44 -15.47 -13.77
N LEU A 151 19.10 -14.42 -13.30
CA LEU A 151 20.47 -14.18 -13.69
C LEU A 151 21.18 -15.41 -13.15
N SER A 152 21.29 -16.43 -14.00
CA SER A 152 22.17 -17.55 -13.82
C SER A 152 23.57 -16.95 -13.71
N THR A 153 23.99 -16.65 -12.49
CA THR A 153 25.40 -16.39 -12.22
C THR A 153 26.10 -17.72 -12.50
N PRO A 154 27.00 -17.78 -13.51
CA PRO A 154 27.76 -19.00 -13.74
C PRO A 154 28.70 -19.18 -12.55
N ASN A 155 28.57 -20.32 -11.86
CA ASN A 155 29.58 -20.94 -10.97
C ASN A 155 30.73 -20.04 -10.52
N GLN A 156 30.47 -19.12 -9.58
CA GLN A 156 31.53 -18.44 -8.84
C GLN A 156 31.22 -18.45 -7.36
N THR A 157 31.29 -19.64 -6.77
CA THR A 157 31.75 -19.70 -5.38
C THR A 157 32.48 -21.01 -5.18
N GLY A 158 33.81 -20.92 -5.15
CA GLY A 158 34.73 -21.98 -4.74
C GLY A 158 34.60 -22.31 -3.26
N TYR A 159 33.37 -22.50 -2.78
CA TYR A 159 33.14 -23.13 -1.50
C TYR A 159 33.27 -24.63 -1.70
N HIS A 160 34.48 -25.12 -1.48
CA HIS A 160 34.69 -26.51 -1.13
C HIS A 160 34.00 -26.72 0.23
N LEU A 161 33.18 -27.78 0.35
CA LEU A 161 32.74 -28.23 1.67
C LEU A 161 33.98 -28.46 2.52
N ILE A 162 34.10 -27.77 3.67
CA ILE A 162 35.18 -28.06 4.61
C ILE A 162 34.94 -29.50 5.05
N PRO A 163 35.94 -30.41 4.91
CA PRO A 163 35.80 -31.77 5.37
C PRO A 163 35.34 -31.71 6.83
N SER A 164 34.21 -32.35 7.13
CA SER A 164 33.79 -32.58 8.50
C SER A 164 35.00 -33.15 9.25
N GLY A 165 35.38 -32.49 10.34
CA GLY A 165 36.49 -32.92 11.18
C GLY A 165 36.35 -34.40 11.54
N PRO A 166 37.47 -35.07 11.90
CA PRO A 166 37.49 -36.52 12.09
C PRO A 166 36.34 -36.94 12.99
N GLU A 167 35.60 -37.98 12.57
CA GLU A 167 34.55 -38.56 13.39
C GLU A 167 35.13 -38.81 14.79
N GLU A 168 34.49 -38.24 15.80
CA GLU A 168 34.83 -38.52 17.18
C GLU A 168 34.74 -40.04 17.36
N VAL A 169 35.90 -40.61 17.72
CA VAL A 169 36.22 -41.99 18.11
C VAL A 169 35.06 -42.87 18.58
#